data_AF-S3CWS2-F1
#
_entry.id   AF-S3CWS2-F1
#
_cell.length_a   1.000
_cell.length_b   1.000
_cell.length_c   1.000
_cell.angle_alpha   90.00
_cell.angle_beta   90.00
_cell.angle_gamma   90.00
#
_symmetry.space_group_name_H-M   'P 1'
#
loop_
_entity.id
_entity.type
_entity.pdbx_description
1 polymer ?
#
loop_
_entity_poly.entity_id
_entity_poly.type
_entity_poly.pdbx_seq_one_letter_code
_entity_poly.pdbx_strand_id
1 'polypeptide(L)'
;MPVKKRAGKGSGAASSSTKPKLPIPFKKAPDSLEPFFDQLDIRDCYITHIDNFPASFKRKIFSVPVLLNLGVVVLFMLRVWYISPFYAQLFESAIVGKTNATTLVAKDMPWPELLVAVLRRGFTFMLDLVLAIFVWPWPVEFCFGTRHGNPIGWRLKTGFRDQEVYVRRSREWYSSYKTAVAKNEESIGKKATGIDNAQLDFAGDEEARRVLMAHIMQATSPKLTQQKTGYLTMDGNWDLDWNMMVWASHLVDKKEIALEAFTSVALVYHEEFGWLTMEGTSDRPSSGGPADDERRRQVFKFRDALSALGKEDLFYRWIEIIQFETTRPGGIGDSKRQEEVAKQVREEFMAKGVDFDKLWADTVGTDGLYGM
;
A
#
# COMPACT_ATOMS: atom_id res chain seq x y z
N MET A 1 14.34 27.06 69.84
CA MET A 1 12.87 26.90 69.99
C MET A 1 12.32 26.18 68.76
N PRO A 2 11.60 25.06 68.91
CA PRO A 2 11.05 24.29 67.80
C PRO A 2 9.64 24.76 67.44
N VAL A 3 9.28 24.82 66.15
CA VAL A 3 7.89 25.07 65.72
C VAL A 3 7.43 24.00 64.73
N LYS A 4 6.68 23.06 65.31
CA LYS A 4 5.46 22.38 64.84
C LYS A 4 5.32 21.87 63.40
N LYS A 5 5.23 20.53 63.35
CA LYS A 5 4.44 19.72 62.40
C LYS A 5 3.06 20.32 62.13
N ARG A 6 2.61 20.27 60.88
CA ARG A 6 1.20 20.10 60.51
C ARG A 6 1.07 18.97 59.51
N ALA A 7 0.40 17.90 59.94
CA ALA A 7 -0.08 16.82 59.12
C ALA A 7 -1.28 17.30 58.29
N GLY A 8 -1.29 16.97 57.01
CA GLY A 8 -2.43 17.09 56.11
C GLY A 8 -2.50 15.81 55.27
N LYS A 9 -3.24 14.83 55.79
CA LYS A 9 -3.58 13.58 55.11
C LYS A 9 -4.65 13.90 54.09
N GLY A 10 -4.31 13.75 52.81
CA GLY A 10 -5.26 13.73 51.71
C GLY A 10 -4.77 12.67 50.73
N SER A 11 -5.16 11.42 50.96
CA SER A 11 -5.01 10.36 49.97
C SER A 11 -5.96 10.67 48.82
N GLY A 12 -5.48 11.44 47.84
CA GLY A 12 -6.10 11.52 46.54
C GLY A 12 -6.01 10.13 45.92
N ALA A 13 -7.16 9.46 45.83
CA ALA A 13 -7.30 8.22 45.09
C ALA A 13 -6.65 8.40 43.72
N ALA A 14 -5.72 7.51 43.38
CA ALA A 14 -5.26 7.36 42.02
C ALA A 14 -6.49 7.07 41.17
N SER A 15 -6.94 8.07 40.41
CA SER A 15 -7.88 7.83 39.33
C SER A 15 -7.15 6.93 38.35
N SER A 16 -7.49 5.65 38.38
CA SER A 16 -7.21 4.74 37.28
C SER A 16 -7.91 5.34 36.07
N SER A 17 -7.19 6.16 35.30
CA SER A 17 -7.61 6.55 33.97
C SER A 17 -7.66 5.24 33.17
N THR A 18 -8.84 4.65 33.08
CA THR A 18 -9.14 3.57 32.15
C THR A 18 -8.81 4.11 30.77
N LYS A 19 -7.62 3.77 30.24
CA LYS A 19 -7.24 4.16 28.89
C LYS A 19 -8.35 3.64 27.97
N PRO A 20 -8.89 4.48 27.06
CA PRO A 20 -9.95 4.04 26.16
C PRO A 20 -9.47 2.80 25.41
N LYS A 21 -10.31 1.76 25.40
CA LYS A 21 -9.98 0.47 24.79
C LYS A 21 -9.96 0.66 23.27
N LEU A 22 -8.84 0.30 22.62
CA LEU A 22 -8.70 0.39 21.17
C LEU A 22 -9.84 -0.35 20.45
N PRO A 23 -10.45 0.26 19.42
CA PRO A 23 -11.50 -0.39 18.65
C PRO A 23 -10.91 -1.57 17.86
N ILE A 24 -11.55 -2.74 17.97
CA ILE A 24 -11.20 -3.92 17.16
C ILE A 24 -11.54 -3.58 15.69
N PRO A 25 -10.63 -3.78 14.72
CA PRO A 25 -9.44 -4.64 14.75
C PRO A 25 -8.10 -3.89 14.76
N PHE A 26 -8.02 -2.71 15.39
CA PHE A 26 -6.78 -1.93 15.43
C PHE A 26 -5.93 -2.26 16.67
N LYS A 27 -4.62 -2.33 16.46
CA LYS A 27 -3.58 -2.44 17.50
C LYS A 27 -2.65 -1.23 17.40
N LYS A 28 -1.91 -0.93 18.47
CA LYS A 28 -0.82 0.06 18.40
C LYS A 28 0.20 -0.43 17.36
N ALA A 29 0.71 0.48 16.52
CA ALA A 29 1.74 0.12 15.56
C ALA A 29 3.01 -0.41 16.29
N PRO A 30 3.77 -1.33 15.68
CA PRO A 30 4.96 -1.89 16.31
C PRO A 30 5.98 -0.81 16.67
N ASP A 31 6.51 -0.86 17.90
CA ASP A 31 7.50 0.11 18.38
C ASP A 31 8.81 0.04 17.55
N SER A 32 9.07 -1.08 16.86
CA SER A 32 10.21 -1.23 15.94
C SER A 32 10.14 -0.33 14.70
N LEU A 33 8.97 0.21 14.38
CA LEU A 33 8.77 1.11 13.24
C LEU A 33 8.78 2.59 13.64
N GLU A 34 9.06 2.93 14.90
CA GLU A 34 9.08 4.32 15.37
C GLU A 34 9.92 5.27 14.50
N PRO A 35 11.17 4.95 14.09
CA PRO A 35 11.98 5.83 13.24
C PRO A 35 11.37 6.07 11.84
N PHE A 36 10.48 5.19 11.40
CA PHE A 36 9.79 5.32 10.12
C PHE A 36 8.61 6.30 10.22
N PHE A 37 7.98 6.41 11.38
CA PHE A 37 6.78 7.22 11.60
C PHE A 37 7.04 8.73 11.52
N ASP A 38 8.25 9.19 11.81
CA ASP A 38 8.61 10.61 11.85
C ASP A 38 8.46 11.35 10.51
N GLN A 39 8.50 10.61 9.39
CA GLN A 39 8.40 11.17 8.03
C GLN A 39 7.03 10.92 7.38
N LEU A 40 6.11 10.20 8.05
CA LEU A 40 4.79 9.90 7.50
C LEU A 40 3.83 11.09 7.63
N ASP A 41 3.01 11.29 6.61
CA ASP A 41 1.94 12.29 6.65
C ASP A 41 0.72 11.71 7.37
N ILE A 42 0.30 12.35 8.45
CA ILE A 42 -0.89 12.00 9.24
C ILE A 42 -2.18 11.98 8.39
N ARG A 43 -2.19 12.69 7.27
CA ARG A 43 -3.35 12.79 6.37
C ARG A 43 -3.64 11.51 5.62
N ASP A 44 -2.63 10.66 5.40
CA ASP A 44 -2.72 9.50 4.53
C ASP A 44 -2.73 8.18 5.31
N CYS A 45 -3.29 7.14 4.69
CA CYS A 45 -3.14 5.76 5.13
C CYS A 45 -1.99 5.13 4.35
N TYR A 46 -1.13 4.37 5.05
CA TYR A 46 0.02 3.72 4.41
C TYR A 46 -0.08 2.20 4.48
N ILE A 47 0.44 1.53 3.45
CA ILE A 47 0.63 0.07 3.46
C ILE A 47 2.05 -0.22 3.06
N THR A 48 2.76 -0.95 3.91
CA THR A 48 4.11 -1.45 3.63
C THR A 48 4.05 -2.93 3.29
N HIS A 49 4.90 -3.38 2.36
CA HIS A 49 5.13 -4.80 2.11
C HIS A 49 6.52 -5.03 1.54
N ILE A 50 7.00 -6.26 1.67
CA ILE A 50 8.27 -6.70 1.09
C ILE A 50 7.98 -7.35 -0.26
N ASP A 51 8.67 -6.88 -1.29
CA ASP A 51 8.65 -7.47 -2.63
C ASP A 51 9.86 -8.39 -2.80
N ASN A 52 9.60 -9.68 -2.93
CA ASN A 52 10.59 -10.75 -3.10
C ASN A 52 10.90 -11.11 -4.57
N PHE A 53 10.41 -10.36 -5.55
CA PHE A 53 10.69 -10.63 -6.95
C PHE A 53 12.17 -10.36 -7.28
N PRO A 54 12.80 -11.14 -8.18
CA PRO A 54 14.20 -10.93 -8.55
C PRO A 54 14.48 -9.54 -9.13
N ALA A 55 15.65 -8.98 -8.83
CA ALA A 55 16.08 -7.67 -9.29
C ALA A 55 16.05 -7.54 -10.83
N SER A 56 16.36 -8.62 -11.55
CA SER A 56 16.32 -8.66 -13.02
C SER A 56 14.89 -8.50 -13.57
N PHE A 57 13.89 -9.07 -12.89
CA PHE A 57 12.48 -8.93 -13.24
C PHE A 57 11.99 -7.50 -12.98
N LYS A 58 12.31 -6.95 -11.81
CA LYS A 58 12.02 -5.55 -11.45
C LYS A 58 12.62 -4.56 -12.46
N ARG A 59 13.85 -4.79 -12.91
CA ARG A 59 14.51 -3.96 -13.93
C ARG A 59 13.78 -3.99 -15.28
N LYS A 60 13.31 -5.16 -15.72
CA LYS A 60 12.53 -5.29 -16.96
C LYS A 60 11.21 -4.52 -16.86
N ILE A 61 10.48 -4.66 -15.76
CA ILE A 61 9.23 -3.93 -15.55
C ILE A 61 9.48 -2.41 -15.54
N PHE A 62 10.52 -1.96 -14.84
CA PHE A 62 10.86 -0.53 -14.78
C PHE A 62 11.36 0.03 -16.13
N SER A 63 11.93 -0.80 -17.00
CA SER A 63 12.37 -0.35 -18.33
C SER A 63 11.20 0.11 -19.22
N VAL A 64 10.02 -0.46 -19.05
CA VAL A 64 8.82 -0.12 -19.84
C VAL A 64 8.44 1.37 -19.69
N PRO A 65 8.17 1.90 -18.48
CA PRO A 65 7.87 3.32 -18.30
C PRO A 65 9.05 4.23 -18.65
N VAL A 66 10.30 3.79 -18.47
CA VAL A 66 11.48 4.57 -18.89
C VAL A 66 11.49 4.76 -20.41
N LEU A 67 11.32 3.68 -21.17
CA LEU A 67 11.30 3.73 -22.63
C LEU A 67 10.09 4.50 -23.16
N LEU A 68 8.92 4.36 -22.52
CA LEU A 68 7.72 5.11 -22.85
C LEU A 68 7.95 6.62 -22.68
N ASN A 69 8.45 7.05 -21.52
CA ASN A 69 8.72 8.47 -21.24
C ASN A 69 9.80 9.03 -22.18
N LEU A 70 10.84 8.25 -22.48
CA LEU A 70 11.85 8.65 -23.47
C LEU A 70 11.23 8.83 -24.86
N GLY A 71 10.35 7.92 -25.28
CA GLY A 71 9.61 8.02 -26.54
C GLY A 71 8.73 9.28 -26.59
N VAL A 72 8.01 9.57 -25.51
CA VAL A 72 7.21 10.81 -25.41
C VAL A 72 8.09 12.06 -25.53
N VAL A 73 9.23 12.11 -24.84
CA VAL A 73 10.16 13.24 -24.93
C VAL A 73 10.70 13.41 -26.35
N VAL A 74 11.11 12.33 -27.01
CA VAL A 74 11.60 12.36 -28.41
C VAL A 74 10.50 12.87 -29.35
N LEU A 75 9.28 12.35 -29.23
CA LEU A 75 8.15 12.80 -30.04
C LEU A 75 7.82 14.27 -29.80
N PHE A 76 7.91 14.74 -28.55
CA PHE A 76 7.67 16.13 -28.21
C PHE A 76 8.78 17.03 -28.80
N MET A 77 10.04 16.63 -28.72
CA MET A 77 11.16 17.35 -29.34
C MET A 77 11.00 17.41 -30.87
N LEU A 78 10.63 16.30 -31.52
CA LEU A 78 10.34 16.27 -32.96
C LEU A 78 9.16 17.17 -33.31
N ARG A 79 8.11 17.17 -32.50
CA ARG A 79 6.94 18.03 -32.69
C ARG A 79 7.33 19.51 -32.59
N VAL A 80 8.06 19.90 -31.55
CA VAL A 80 8.56 21.28 -31.35
C VAL A 80 9.45 21.69 -32.52
N TRP A 81 10.39 20.84 -32.94
CA TRP A 81 11.26 21.12 -34.08
C TRP A 81 10.44 21.32 -35.37
N TYR A 82 9.48 20.44 -35.66
CA TYR A 82 8.63 20.54 -36.85
C TYR A 82 7.72 21.78 -36.86
N ILE A 83 7.12 22.13 -35.71
CA ILE A 83 6.12 23.19 -35.63
C ILE A 83 6.72 24.57 -35.33
N SER A 84 7.95 24.63 -34.81
CA SER A 84 8.62 25.89 -34.46
C SER A 84 8.72 26.91 -35.62
N PRO A 85 9.00 26.53 -36.89
CA PRO A 85 9.00 27.50 -38.00
C PRO A 85 7.62 28.09 -38.25
N PHE A 86 6.56 27.29 -38.07
CA PHE A 86 5.18 27.74 -38.23
C PHE A 86 4.80 28.77 -37.16
N TYR A 87 5.16 28.53 -35.89
CA TYR A 87 4.94 29.52 -34.83
C TYR A 87 5.78 30.79 -35.02
N ALA A 88 7.02 30.66 -35.49
CA ALA A 88 7.87 31.82 -35.79
C ALA A 88 7.24 32.70 -36.90
N GLN A 89 6.76 32.09 -37.98
CA GLN A 89 6.06 32.82 -39.05
C GLN A 89 4.77 33.47 -38.55
N LEU A 90 4.00 32.78 -37.71
CA LEU A 90 2.79 33.36 -37.14
C LEU A 90 3.11 34.58 -36.26
N PHE A 91 4.17 34.50 -35.45
CA PHE A 91 4.63 35.61 -34.62
C PHE A 91 5.11 36.80 -35.47
N GLU A 92 5.90 36.55 -36.52
CA GLU A 92 6.32 37.59 -37.47
C GLU A 92 5.14 38.25 -38.18
N SER A 93 4.15 37.48 -38.59
CA SER A 93 2.97 38.01 -39.27
C SER A 93 2.06 38.78 -38.33
N ALA A 94 1.84 38.29 -37.10
CA ALA A 94 0.88 38.86 -36.18
C ALA A 94 1.43 40.07 -35.40
N ILE A 95 2.72 40.05 -35.06
CA ILE A 95 3.33 41.07 -34.18
C ILE A 95 4.25 42.01 -34.96
N VAL A 96 5.05 41.48 -35.89
CA VAL A 96 6.03 42.28 -36.65
C VAL A 96 5.39 42.88 -37.91
N GLY A 97 4.21 42.39 -38.33
CA GLY A 97 3.50 42.86 -39.51
C GLY A 97 4.18 42.49 -40.83
N LYS A 98 5.12 41.54 -40.81
CA LYS A 98 5.77 41.04 -42.03
C LYS A 98 4.82 40.11 -42.76
N THR A 99 4.60 40.37 -44.04
CA THR A 99 3.80 39.47 -44.88
C THR A 99 4.56 38.18 -45.15
N ASN A 100 3.96 37.05 -44.79
CA ASN A 100 4.51 35.72 -45.03
C ASN A 100 3.39 34.72 -45.33
N ALA A 101 3.75 33.44 -45.50
CA ALA A 101 2.80 32.37 -45.83
C ALA A 101 1.67 32.17 -44.79
N THR A 102 1.80 32.76 -43.58
CA THR A 102 0.81 32.69 -42.50
C THR A 102 -0.03 33.96 -42.36
N THR A 103 0.21 35.00 -43.15
CA THR A 103 -0.63 36.21 -43.16
C THR A 103 -1.96 35.94 -43.86
N LEU A 104 -3.08 36.14 -43.16
CA LEU A 104 -4.43 36.02 -43.74
C LEU A 104 -5.02 37.41 -43.96
N VAL A 105 -5.22 37.79 -45.22
CA VAL A 105 -5.96 39.01 -45.59
C VAL A 105 -7.37 38.59 -45.96
N ALA A 106 -8.31 38.76 -45.02
CA ALA A 106 -9.70 38.30 -45.18
C ALA A 106 -10.43 38.93 -46.39
N LYS A 107 -9.96 40.09 -46.86
CA LYS A 107 -10.50 40.79 -48.03
C LYS A 107 -10.18 40.07 -49.35
N ASP A 108 -9.10 39.31 -49.40
CA ASP A 108 -8.56 38.72 -50.62
C ASP A 108 -8.85 37.22 -50.72
N MET A 109 -9.56 36.63 -49.74
CA MET A 109 -9.74 35.20 -49.62
C MET A 109 -11.23 34.79 -49.57
N PRO A 110 -11.64 33.72 -50.29
CA PRO A 110 -12.97 33.13 -50.15
C PRO A 110 -13.22 32.62 -48.73
N TRP A 111 -14.45 32.80 -48.22
CA TRP A 111 -14.86 32.33 -46.89
C TRP A 111 -14.52 30.86 -46.57
N PRO A 112 -14.65 29.89 -47.49
CA PRO A 112 -14.29 28.50 -47.22
C PRO A 112 -12.80 28.31 -46.95
N GLU A 113 -11.93 29.01 -47.69
CA GLU A 113 -10.47 28.94 -47.51
C GLU A 113 -10.06 29.58 -46.20
N LEU A 114 -10.69 30.71 -45.85
CA LEU A 114 -10.49 31.37 -44.57
C LEU A 114 -10.89 30.46 -43.41
N LEU A 115 -12.04 29.80 -43.50
CA LEU A 115 -12.53 28.86 -42.49
C LEU A 115 -11.56 27.68 -42.31
N VAL A 116 -11.12 27.05 -43.41
CA VAL A 116 -10.16 25.94 -43.36
C VAL A 116 -8.83 26.38 -42.75
N ALA A 117 -8.34 27.56 -43.12
CA ALA A 117 -7.11 28.11 -42.55
C ALA A 117 -7.24 28.32 -41.04
N VAL A 118 -8.33 28.93 -40.59
CA VAL A 118 -8.61 29.15 -39.15
C VAL A 118 -8.74 27.83 -38.40
N LEU A 119 -9.52 26.88 -38.93
CA LEU A 119 -9.71 25.57 -38.28
C LEU A 119 -8.40 24.79 -38.17
N ARG A 120 -7.57 24.78 -39.21
CA ARG A 120 -6.26 24.10 -39.18
C ARG A 120 -5.34 24.69 -38.13
N ARG A 121 -5.32 26.03 -38.00
CA ARG A 121 -4.54 26.74 -36.96
C ARG A 121 -5.08 26.43 -35.57
N GLY A 122 -6.39 26.58 -35.38
CA GLY A 122 -7.06 26.30 -34.11
C GLY A 122 -6.82 24.86 -33.64
N PHE A 123 -6.92 23.89 -34.55
CA PHE A 123 -6.62 22.49 -34.24
C PHE A 123 -5.16 22.28 -33.87
N THR A 124 -4.23 22.93 -34.57
CA THR A 124 -2.78 22.85 -34.26
C THR A 124 -2.49 23.37 -32.85
N PHE A 125 -3.04 24.54 -32.49
CA PHE A 125 -2.89 25.09 -31.14
C PHE A 125 -3.54 24.22 -30.08
N MET A 126 -4.75 23.71 -30.34
CA MET A 126 -5.45 22.82 -29.42
C MET A 126 -4.66 21.54 -29.19
N LEU A 127 -4.14 20.92 -30.25
CA LEU A 127 -3.32 19.72 -30.13
C LEU A 127 -2.06 19.99 -29.29
N ASP A 128 -1.34 21.06 -29.58
CA ASP A 128 -0.11 21.40 -28.84
C ASP A 128 -0.42 21.74 -27.37
N LEU A 129 -1.55 22.40 -27.10
CA LEU A 129 -2.03 22.66 -25.74
C LEU A 129 -2.34 21.36 -25.00
N VAL A 130 -3.07 20.43 -25.64
CA VAL A 130 -3.39 19.13 -25.05
C VAL A 130 -2.12 18.33 -24.76
N LEU A 131 -1.16 18.31 -25.70
CA LEU A 131 0.13 17.64 -25.51
C LEU A 131 0.91 18.28 -24.34
N ALA A 132 0.96 19.60 -24.26
CA ALA A 132 1.69 20.32 -23.21
C ALA A 132 1.04 20.18 -21.83
N ILE A 133 -0.29 20.14 -21.74
CA ILE A 133 -1.00 20.08 -20.45
C ILE A 133 -1.17 18.65 -19.96
N PHE A 134 -1.46 17.68 -20.82
CA PHE A 134 -1.82 16.33 -20.39
C PHE A 134 -0.72 15.30 -20.60
N VAL A 135 0.12 15.46 -21.63
CA VAL A 135 1.14 14.44 -21.97
C VAL A 135 2.52 14.81 -21.44
N TRP A 136 2.92 16.08 -21.57
CA TRP A 136 4.22 16.56 -21.11
C TRP A 136 4.48 16.43 -19.59
N PRO A 137 3.48 16.56 -18.70
CA PRO A 137 3.72 16.37 -17.27
C PRO A 137 4.21 14.96 -16.94
N TRP A 138 3.87 13.93 -17.74
CA TRP A 138 4.22 12.55 -17.40
C TRP A 138 5.75 12.31 -17.34
N PRO A 139 6.57 12.65 -18.37
CA PRO A 139 8.02 12.59 -18.25
C PRO A 139 8.59 13.48 -17.14
N VAL A 140 7.99 14.66 -16.94
CA VAL A 140 8.46 15.61 -15.93
C VAL A 140 8.23 15.04 -14.53
N GLU A 141 7.05 14.53 -14.21
CA GLU A 141 6.75 13.89 -12.93
C GLU A 141 7.57 12.62 -12.72
N PHE A 142 7.79 11.83 -13.79
CA PHE A 142 8.58 10.60 -13.74
C PHE A 142 10.06 10.86 -13.36
N CYS A 143 10.63 11.98 -13.80
CA CYS A 143 12.04 12.34 -13.54
C CYS A 143 12.22 13.32 -12.36
N PHE A 144 11.27 14.24 -12.20
CA PHE A 144 11.40 15.44 -11.36
C PHE A 144 10.19 15.67 -10.44
N GLY A 145 9.29 14.69 -10.31
CA GLY A 145 8.20 14.76 -9.33
C GLY A 145 8.75 15.01 -7.91
N THR A 146 8.16 16.00 -7.24
CA THR A 146 8.61 16.46 -5.91
C THR A 146 7.66 16.06 -4.79
N ARG A 147 6.35 16.02 -5.04
CA ARG A 147 5.31 15.87 -4.00
C ARG A 147 5.46 14.59 -3.17
N HIS A 148 5.75 13.46 -3.82
CA HIS A 148 5.95 12.16 -3.18
C HIS A 148 7.24 11.48 -3.68
N GLY A 149 8.17 12.30 -4.17
CA GLY A 149 9.36 11.85 -4.89
C GLY A 149 9.04 11.45 -6.33
N ASN A 150 9.97 10.75 -6.97
CA ASN A 150 9.82 10.28 -8.34
C ASN A 150 10.47 8.91 -8.56
N PRO A 151 9.99 8.13 -9.54
CA PRO A 151 10.47 6.78 -9.81
C PRO A 151 11.98 6.70 -10.10
N ILE A 152 12.52 7.64 -10.88
CA ILE A 152 13.96 7.67 -11.20
C ILE A 152 14.79 7.94 -9.96
N GLY A 153 14.42 8.95 -9.17
CA GLY A 153 15.10 9.34 -7.94
C GLY A 153 15.11 8.22 -6.91
N TRP A 154 14.02 7.45 -6.81
CA TRP A 154 14.02 6.22 -6.02
C TRP A 154 15.04 5.22 -6.54
N ARG A 155 15.01 4.86 -7.82
CA ARG A 155 15.94 3.88 -8.40
C ARG A 155 17.40 4.30 -8.36
N LEU A 156 17.69 5.59 -8.46
CA LEU A 156 19.06 6.12 -8.31
C LEU A 156 19.57 5.99 -6.87
N LYS A 157 18.69 6.08 -5.86
CA LYS A 157 19.08 6.01 -4.45
C LYS A 157 19.11 4.58 -3.89
N THR A 158 18.15 3.73 -4.27
CA THR A 158 18.00 2.38 -3.70
C THR A 158 18.56 1.27 -4.59
N GLY A 159 18.59 1.50 -5.91
CA GLY A 159 18.94 0.49 -6.91
C GLY A 159 17.82 -0.51 -7.18
N PHE A 160 18.22 -1.70 -7.66
CA PHE A 160 17.35 -2.87 -7.81
C PHE A 160 17.86 -3.99 -6.91
N ARG A 161 17.01 -4.51 -6.03
CA ARG A 161 17.34 -5.56 -5.06
C ARG A 161 16.33 -6.70 -5.16
N ASP A 162 16.75 -7.90 -4.74
CA ASP A 162 15.88 -9.07 -4.73
C ASP A 162 14.78 -8.94 -3.66
N GLN A 163 15.09 -8.28 -2.53
CA GLN A 163 14.11 -7.89 -1.53
C GLN A 163 14.09 -6.37 -1.38
N GLU A 164 12.91 -5.77 -1.55
CA GLU A 164 12.71 -4.32 -1.50
C GLU A 164 11.47 -4.00 -0.65
N VAL A 165 11.56 -2.92 0.14
CA VAL A 165 10.40 -2.38 0.86
C VAL A 165 9.61 -1.48 -0.06
N TYR A 166 8.31 -1.78 -0.21
CA TYR A 166 7.37 -0.93 -0.93
C TYR A 166 6.42 -0.27 0.05
N VAL A 167 6.27 1.04 -0.10
CA VAL A 167 5.36 1.87 0.69
C VAL A 167 4.30 2.42 -0.26
N ARG A 168 3.05 2.05 0.01
CA ARG A 168 1.88 2.57 -0.68
C ARG A 168 1.19 3.60 0.19
N ARG A 169 0.70 4.66 -0.44
CA ARG A 169 -0.12 5.72 0.16
C ARG A 169 -1.54 5.65 -0.40
N SER A 170 -2.52 5.99 0.42
CA SER A 170 -3.89 6.22 -0.04
C SER A 170 -3.95 7.38 -1.03
N ARG A 171 -4.84 7.28 -2.02
CA ARG A 171 -5.22 8.38 -2.91
C ARG A 171 -6.34 9.21 -2.29
N GLU A 172 -6.99 10.04 -3.11
CA GLU A 172 -8.01 11.00 -2.70
C GLU A 172 -9.16 10.39 -1.88
N TRP A 173 -9.53 9.12 -2.09
CA TRP A 173 -10.63 8.48 -1.35
C TRP A 173 -10.52 8.63 0.18
N TYR A 174 -9.30 8.54 0.72
CA TYR A 174 -9.07 8.63 2.16
C TYR A 174 -9.16 10.07 2.67
N SER A 175 -8.51 11.01 1.98
CA SER A 175 -8.56 12.44 2.31
C SER A 175 -9.96 13.03 2.09
N SER A 176 -10.67 12.61 1.04
CA SER A 176 -12.05 12.99 0.76
C SER A 176 -13.00 12.50 1.85
N TYR A 177 -12.80 11.28 2.36
CA TYR A 177 -13.58 10.78 3.47
C TYR A 177 -13.33 11.60 4.75
N LYS A 178 -12.07 11.86 5.11
CA LYS A 178 -11.73 12.76 6.23
C LYS A 178 -12.39 14.13 6.09
N THR A 179 -12.37 14.70 4.90
CA THR A 179 -13.00 15.98 4.61
C THR A 179 -14.52 15.93 4.75
N ALA A 180 -15.16 14.84 4.33
CA ALA A 180 -16.60 14.65 4.49
C ALA A 180 -16.99 14.55 5.98
N VAL A 181 -16.21 13.81 6.78
CA VAL A 181 -16.40 13.72 8.22
C VAL A 181 -16.25 15.09 8.88
N ALA A 182 -15.19 15.84 8.55
CA ALA A 182 -14.96 17.19 9.09
C ALA A 182 -16.15 18.13 8.86
N LYS A 183 -16.73 18.11 7.65
CA LYS A 183 -17.90 18.91 7.29
C LYS A 183 -19.15 18.49 8.06
N ASN A 184 -19.35 17.19 8.24
CA ASN A 184 -20.46 16.68 9.04
C ASN A 184 -20.34 17.13 10.50
N GLU A 185 -19.15 17.09 11.09
CA GLU A 185 -18.92 17.56 12.46
C GLU A 185 -19.19 19.06 12.63
N GLU A 186 -18.81 19.87 11.65
CA GLU A 186 -19.12 21.30 11.60
C GLU A 186 -20.64 21.55 11.58
N SER A 187 -21.38 20.79 10.77
CA SER A 187 -22.84 20.89 10.70
C SER A 187 -23.55 20.48 12.00
N ILE A 188 -22.91 19.63 12.81
CA ILE A 188 -23.43 19.16 14.11
C ILE A 188 -23.01 20.12 15.25
N GLY A 189 -22.30 21.21 14.94
CA GLY A 189 -21.85 22.20 15.92
C GLY A 189 -20.68 21.73 16.79
N LYS A 190 -20.03 20.61 16.42
CA LYS A 190 -18.72 20.25 16.98
C LYS A 190 -17.66 21.16 16.36
N LYS A 191 -16.66 21.53 17.15
CA LYS A 191 -15.57 22.41 16.72
C LYS A 191 -14.82 21.72 15.58
N ALA A 192 -14.98 22.20 14.34
CA ALA A 192 -14.32 21.64 13.17
C ALA A 192 -12.81 21.63 13.40
N THR A 193 -12.22 20.43 13.56
CA THR A 193 -10.79 20.26 13.40
C THR A 193 -10.53 20.41 11.90
N GLY A 194 -9.56 21.26 11.50
CA GLY A 194 -9.28 21.48 10.08
C GLY A 194 -9.01 20.15 9.34
N ILE A 195 -9.07 20.13 8.00
CA ILE A 195 -8.93 18.90 7.17
C ILE A 195 -7.73 18.03 7.60
N ASP A 196 -6.65 18.68 8.04
CA ASP A 196 -5.40 18.08 8.47
C ASP A 196 -5.53 17.29 9.79
N ASN A 197 -6.48 17.70 10.63
CA ASN A 197 -6.81 17.18 11.95
C ASN A 197 -8.21 16.52 11.98
N ALA A 198 -8.84 16.35 10.82
CA ALA A 198 -10.14 15.73 10.70
C ALA A 198 -10.01 14.25 11.09
N GLN A 199 -10.61 13.90 12.23
CA GLN A 199 -10.51 12.57 12.79
C GLN A 199 -11.50 11.66 12.07
N LEU A 200 -10.97 10.60 11.47
CA LEU A 200 -11.77 9.44 11.16
C LEU A 200 -12.00 8.69 12.48
N ASP A 201 -13.18 8.84 13.06
CA ASP A 201 -13.58 8.05 14.22
C ASP A 201 -13.88 6.61 13.78
N PHE A 202 -12.83 5.80 13.60
CA PHE A 202 -12.99 4.38 13.27
C PHE A 202 -13.59 3.56 14.42
N ALA A 203 -13.73 4.13 15.62
CA ALA A 203 -14.36 3.47 16.77
C ALA A 203 -15.88 3.65 16.75
N GLY A 204 -16.36 4.84 16.38
CA GLY A 204 -17.78 5.21 16.33
C GLY A 204 -18.43 5.07 14.95
N ASP A 205 -17.68 5.26 13.85
CA ASP A 205 -18.19 5.19 12.48
C ASP A 205 -17.91 3.81 11.86
N GLU A 206 -18.92 2.94 11.92
CA GLU A 206 -18.86 1.59 11.36
C GLU A 206 -18.69 1.59 9.83
N GLU A 207 -19.25 2.58 9.13
CA GLU A 207 -19.15 2.69 7.68
C GLU A 207 -17.73 3.09 7.25
N ALA A 208 -17.15 4.10 7.92
CA ALA A 208 -15.76 4.50 7.73
C ALA A 208 -14.81 3.32 7.91
N ARG A 209 -14.99 2.60 9.01
CA ARG A 209 -14.18 1.43 9.34
C ARG A 209 -14.34 0.35 8.26
N ARG A 210 -15.56 0.05 7.82
CA ARG A 210 -15.81 -0.96 6.79
C ARG A 210 -15.15 -0.60 5.46
N VAL A 211 -15.25 0.65 5.01
CA VAL A 211 -14.65 1.12 3.76
C VAL A 211 -13.12 1.08 3.82
N LEU A 212 -12.53 1.58 4.92
CA LEU A 212 -11.09 1.50 5.14
C LEU A 212 -10.59 0.05 5.11
N MET A 213 -11.27 -0.84 5.85
CA MET A 213 -10.92 -2.26 5.91
C MET A 213 -11.00 -2.91 4.53
N ALA A 214 -12.05 -2.63 3.76
CA ALA A 214 -12.21 -3.18 2.41
C ALA A 214 -11.03 -2.79 1.50
N HIS A 215 -10.63 -1.51 1.50
CA HIS A 215 -9.49 -1.03 0.71
C HIS A 215 -8.16 -1.64 1.16
N ILE A 216 -7.92 -1.73 2.48
CA ILE A 216 -6.69 -2.32 3.02
C ILE A 216 -6.63 -3.81 2.68
N MET A 217 -7.69 -4.58 2.94
CA MET A 217 -7.71 -6.02 2.70
C MET A 217 -7.52 -6.38 1.23
N GLN A 218 -8.09 -5.59 0.32
CA GLN A 218 -7.87 -5.75 -1.11
C GLN A 218 -6.38 -5.53 -1.47
N ALA A 219 -5.78 -4.48 -0.92
CA ALA A 219 -4.40 -4.11 -1.18
C ALA A 219 -3.36 -5.03 -0.49
N THR A 220 -3.69 -5.65 0.63
CA THR A 220 -2.83 -6.62 1.35
C THR A 220 -3.18 -8.08 1.03
N SER A 221 -3.97 -8.32 -0.02
CA SER A 221 -4.31 -9.68 -0.43
C SER A 221 -3.06 -10.44 -0.92
N PRO A 222 -2.82 -11.69 -0.45
CA PRO A 222 -1.63 -12.46 -0.85
C PRO A 222 -1.56 -12.69 -2.35
N LYS A 223 -2.72 -12.86 -2.98
CA LYS A 223 -2.84 -12.98 -4.44
C LYS A 223 -2.23 -11.76 -5.14
N LEU A 224 -2.46 -10.55 -4.65
CA LEU A 224 -1.91 -9.34 -5.25
C LEU A 224 -0.40 -9.26 -5.04
N THR A 225 0.07 -9.41 -3.80
CA THR A 225 1.48 -9.24 -3.43
C THR A 225 2.40 -10.34 -3.98
N GLN A 226 1.87 -11.54 -4.23
CA GLN A 226 2.62 -12.64 -4.83
C GLN A 226 2.63 -12.62 -6.37
N GLN A 227 1.59 -12.05 -7.00
CA GLN A 227 1.48 -12.04 -8.46
C GLN A 227 2.08 -10.79 -9.10
N LYS A 228 2.07 -9.66 -8.39
CA LYS A 228 2.55 -8.37 -8.89
C LYS A 228 3.73 -7.89 -8.06
N THR A 229 4.77 -7.39 -8.72
CA THR A 229 5.81 -6.61 -8.05
C THR A 229 5.19 -5.39 -7.40
N GLY A 230 5.81 -4.85 -6.35
CA GLY A 230 5.32 -3.65 -5.66
C GLY A 230 5.09 -2.47 -6.61
N TYR A 231 5.89 -2.33 -7.67
CA TYR A 231 5.70 -1.31 -8.71
C TYR A 231 4.34 -1.40 -9.43
N LEU A 232 3.78 -2.60 -9.60
CA LEU A 232 2.51 -2.86 -10.28
C LEU A 232 1.31 -2.93 -9.32
N THR A 233 1.51 -2.56 -8.06
CA THR A 233 0.45 -2.48 -7.05
C THR A 233 -0.25 -1.12 -6.99
N MET A 234 0.19 -0.16 -7.80
CA MET A 234 -0.51 1.10 -8.02
C MET A 234 -1.86 0.86 -8.70
N ASP A 235 -2.90 1.52 -8.21
CA ASP A 235 -4.25 1.48 -8.80
C ASP A 235 -5.02 2.80 -8.53
N GLY A 236 -6.33 2.80 -8.76
CA GLY A 236 -7.16 3.99 -8.49
C GLY A 236 -7.24 4.40 -7.02
N ASN A 237 -6.92 3.49 -6.09
CA ASN A 237 -7.04 3.70 -4.65
C ASN A 237 -5.67 3.92 -3.98
N TRP A 238 -4.61 3.33 -4.52
CA TRP A 238 -3.28 3.31 -3.93
C TRP A 238 -2.23 3.83 -4.89
N ASP A 239 -1.36 4.71 -4.39
CA ASP A 239 -0.19 5.20 -5.09
C ASP A 239 1.10 4.78 -4.38
N LEU A 240 2.24 4.85 -5.06
CA LEU A 240 3.53 4.59 -4.42
C LEU A 240 4.13 5.89 -3.89
N ASP A 241 4.64 5.84 -2.67
CA ASP A 241 5.35 6.95 -2.07
C ASP A 241 6.86 6.73 -2.21
N TRP A 242 7.44 7.28 -3.28
CA TRP A 242 8.84 7.06 -3.64
C TRP A 242 9.80 7.57 -2.55
N ASN A 243 9.47 8.70 -1.93
CA ASN A 243 10.28 9.25 -0.84
C ASN A 243 10.26 8.33 0.37
N MET A 244 9.08 7.84 0.77
CA MET A 244 8.98 6.90 1.90
C MET A 244 9.62 5.55 1.60
N MET A 245 9.60 5.09 0.35
CA MET A 245 10.33 3.88 -0.07
C MET A 245 11.85 4.05 0.04
N VAL A 246 12.37 5.22 -0.35
CA VAL A 246 13.79 5.56 -0.14
C VAL A 246 14.11 5.62 1.36
N TRP A 247 13.26 6.26 2.16
CA TRP A 247 13.45 6.38 3.60
C TRP A 247 13.44 5.02 4.31
N ALA A 248 12.44 4.18 4.03
CA ALA A 248 12.35 2.82 4.56
C ALA A 248 13.59 1.99 4.19
N SER A 249 14.01 2.05 2.92
CA SER A 249 15.21 1.33 2.47
C SER A 249 16.46 1.82 3.19
N HIS A 250 16.58 3.12 3.42
CA HIS A 250 17.70 3.72 4.14
C HIS A 250 17.72 3.31 5.63
N LEU A 251 16.56 3.22 6.29
CA LEU A 251 16.46 2.71 7.67
C LEU A 251 16.88 1.24 7.79
N VAL A 252 16.50 0.42 6.80
CA VAL A 252 16.95 -0.98 6.70
C VAL A 252 18.44 -1.07 6.44
N ASP A 253 18.99 -0.24 5.54
CA ASP A 253 20.41 -0.22 5.21
C ASP A 253 21.27 0.18 6.43
N LYS A 254 20.77 1.10 7.25
CA LYS A 254 21.38 1.49 8.52
C LYS A 254 21.18 0.48 9.65
N LYS A 255 20.36 -0.55 9.44
CA LYS A 255 19.97 -1.55 10.45
C LYS A 255 19.26 -0.95 11.66
N GLU A 256 18.60 0.20 11.48
CA GLU A 256 17.74 0.80 12.49
C GLU A 256 16.41 0.05 12.59
N ILE A 257 15.95 -0.51 11.47
CA ILE A 257 14.73 -1.33 11.38
C ILE A 257 15.03 -2.61 10.61
N ALA A 258 14.57 -3.75 11.12
CA ALA A 258 14.65 -5.03 10.42
C ALA A 258 13.76 -5.02 9.17
N LEU A 259 14.22 -5.62 8.07
CA LEU A 259 13.45 -5.67 6.82
C LEU A 259 12.07 -6.30 7.05
N GLU A 260 12.02 -7.34 7.87
CA GLU A 260 10.84 -8.10 8.23
C GLU A 260 9.77 -7.26 8.96
N ALA A 261 10.16 -6.14 9.59
CA ALA A 261 9.22 -5.23 10.22
C ALA A 261 8.27 -4.55 9.21
N PHE A 262 8.65 -4.51 7.93
CA PHE A 262 7.82 -4.00 6.83
C PHE A 262 6.96 -5.08 6.17
N THR A 263 6.83 -6.26 6.78
CA THR A 263 6.00 -7.34 6.25
C THR A 263 4.52 -7.00 6.39
N SER A 264 3.92 -6.54 5.29
CA SER A 264 2.47 -6.35 5.14
C SER A 264 1.82 -5.52 6.27
N VAL A 265 2.36 -4.36 6.62
CA VAL A 265 1.79 -3.53 7.69
C VAL A 265 0.92 -2.43 7.09
N ALA A 266 -0.34 -2.33 7.53
CA ALA A 266 -1.17 -1.15 7.27
C ALA A 266 -1.05 -0.17 8.45
N LEU A 267 -0.80 1.11 8.16
CA LEU A 267 -0.59 2.17 9.13
C LEU A 267 -1.62 3.27 8.94
N VAL A 268 -2.27 3.62 10.04
CA VAL A 268 -3.32 4.65 10.10
C VAL A 268 -3.07 5.51 11.33
N TYR A 269 -3.13 6.83 11.19
CA TYR A 269 -2.94 7.73 12.32
C TYR A 269 -4.25 8.01 13.07
N HIS A 270 -4.17 8.07 14.40
CA HIS A 270 -5.23 8.50 15.30
C HIS A 270 -4.66 9.44 16.38
N GLU A 271 -5.31 10.57 16.68
CA GLU A 271 -4.75 11.57 17.61
C GLU A 271 -4.54 11.03 19.03
N GLU A 272 -5.50 10.27 19.58
CA GLU A 272 -5.38 9.76 20.95
C GLU A 272 -4.41 8.58 21.11
N PHE A 273 -4.18 7.80 20.05
CA PHE A 273 -3.44 6.54 20.12
C PHE A 273 -2.15 6.54 19.30
N GLY A 274 -1.91 7.59 18.51
CA GLY A 274 -0.81 7.69 17.56
C GLY A 274 -1.01 6.78 16.35
N TRP A 275 0.09 6.23 15.84
CA TRP A 275 0.06 5.29 14.72
C TRP A 275 -0.54 3.94 15.15
N LEU A 276 -1.55 3.51 14.40
CA LEU A 276 -2.27 2.26 14.57
C LEU A 276 -1.97 1.33 13.39
N THR A 277 -2.02 0.03 13.67
CA THR A 277 -1.99 -1.02 12.66
C THR A 277 -3.20 -1.93 12.75
N MET A 278 -3.49 -2.64 11.68
CA MET A 278 -4.66 -3.50 11.58
C MET A 278 -4.30 -4.96 11.86
N GLU A 279 -5.04 -5.58 12.77
CA GLU A 279 -4.92 -6.99 13.11
C GLU A 279 -5.12 -7.88 11.87
N GLY A 280 -4.22 -8.85 11.67
CA GLY A 280 -4.18 -9.69 10.47
C GLY A 280 -3.39 -9.12 9.28
N THR A 281 -2.91 -7.87 9.34
CA THR A 281 -1.90 -7.36 8.39
C THR A 281 -0.49 -7.63 8.90
N SER A 282 -0.20 -7.25 10.16
CA SER A 282 1.08 -7.52 10.86
C SER A 282 1.24 -8.95 11.36
N ASP A 283 0.12 -9.62 11.68
CA ASP A 283 0.11 -10.94 12.34
C ASP A 283 0.15 -12.11 11.35
N ARG A 284 0.33 -11.83 10.05
CA ARG A 284 0.61 -12.87 9.07
C ARG A 284 2.08 -13.27 9.18
N PRO A 285 2.40 -14.51 9.60
CA PRO A 285 3.77 -14.97 9.57
C PRO A 285 4.31 -14.80 8.15
N SER A 286 5.52 -14.22 8.06
CA SER A 286 6.28 -13.96 6.84
C SER A 286 6.05 -15.05 5.80
N SER A 287 5.42 -14.69 4.68
CA SER A 287 5.30 -15.58 3.52
C SER A 287 6.66 -15.68 2.80
N GLY A 288 7.63 -16.32 3.43
CA GLY A 288 8.97 -16.49 2.92
C GLY A 288 10.09 -16.56 3.96
N GLY A 289 9.77 -16.66 5.25
CA GLY A 289 10.77 -16.96 6.27
C GLY A 289 11.23 -18.43 6.18
N PRO A 290 12.45 -18.77 6.63
CA PRO A 290 12.93 -20.17 6.66
C PRO A 290 11.96 -21.12 7.39
N ALA A 291 11.24 -20.60 8.40
CA ALA A 291 10.24 -21.35 9.15
C ALA A 291 8.95 -21.62 8.37
N ASP A 292 8.53 -20.72 7.46
CA ASP A 292 7.33 -20.92 6.63
C ASP A 292 7.62 -21.87 5.47
N ASP A 293 8.82 -21.79 4.88
CA ASP A 293 9.30 -22.76 3.90
C ASP A 293 9.47 -24.16 4.50
N GLU A 294 9.98 -24.25 5.73
CA GLU A 294 10.05 -25.52 6.45
C GLU A 294 8.65 -26.05 6.78
N ARG A 295 7.74 -25.22 7.28
CA ARG A 295 6.34 -25.61 7.55
C ARG A 295 5.64 -26.10 6.28
N ARG A 296 5.82 -25.42 5.14
CA ARG A 296 5.29 -25.88 3.84
C ARG A 296 5.89 -27.23 3.44
N ARG A 297 7.21 -27.42 3.59
CA ARG A 297 7.88 -28.71 3.32
C ARG A 297 7.33 -29.82 4.21
N GLN A 298 7.07 -29.54 5.49
CA GLN A 298 6.48 -30.49 6.43
C GLN A 298 5.07 -30.92 6.01
N VAL A 299 4.22 -29.95 5.62
CA VAL A 299 2.86 -30.21 5.11
C VAL A 299 2.89 -31.04 3.82
N PHE A 300 3.81 -30.76 2.90
CA PHE A 300 3.97 -31.56 1.67
C PHE A 300 4.46 -32.99 1.96
N LYS A 301 5.43 -33.18 2.86
CA LYS A 301 5.90 -34.50 3.28
C LYS A 301 4.78 -35.33 3.92
N PHE A 302 3.95 -34.71 4.76
CA PHE A 302 2.81 -35.37 5.38
C PHE A 302 1.75 -35.79 4.35
N ARG A 303 1.46 -34.93 3.36
CA ARG A 303 0.57 -35.26 2.23
C ARG A 303 1.10 -36.47 1.46
N ASP A 304 2.38 -36.45 1.09
CA ASP A 304 2.96 -37.50 0.27
C ASP A 304 2.99 -38.85 1.02
N ALA A 305 3.16 -38.83 2.34
CA ALA A 305 3.02 -40.02 3.19
C ALA A 305 1.59 -40.56 3.25
N LEU A 306 0.58 -39.68 3.31
CA LEU A 306 -0.83 -40.07 3.24
C LEU A 306 -1.21 -40.62 1.85
N SER A 307 -0.70 -40.05 0.77
CA SER A 307 -0.87 -40.59 -0.59
C SER A 307 -0.20 -41.95 -0.76
N ALA A 308 0.99 -42.17 -0.19
CA ALA A 308 1.67 -43.47 -0.21
C ALA A 308 0.87 -44.57 0.50
N LEU A 309 0.07 -44.21 1.51
CA LEU A 309 -0.87 -45.08 2.20
C LEU A 309 -2.24 -45.21 1.50
N GLY A 310 -2.43 -44.51 0.36
CA GLY A 310 -3.69 -44.49 -0.38
C GLY A 310 -4.83 -43.75 0.33
N LYS A 311 -4.52 -42.88 1.30
CA LYS A 311 -5.49 -42.18 2.16
C LYS A 311 -5.38 -40.65 2.02
N GLU A 312 -5.32 -40.19 0.78
CA GLU A 312 -5.19 -38.76 0.45
C GLU A 312 -6.45 -37.96 0.84
N ASP A 313 -7.59 -38.62 0.96
CA ASP A 313 -8.87 -38.05 1.43
C ASP A 313 -8.78 -37.49 2.86
N LEU A 314 -7.96 -38.10 3.73
CA LEU A 314 -7.71 -37.61 5.08
C LEU A 314 -6.95 -36.28 5.10
N PHE A 315 -6.08 -36.05 4.11
CA PHE A 315 -5.34 -34.80 4.00
C PHE A 315 -6.27 -33.62 3.68
N TYR A 316 -7.18 -33.79 2.72
CA TYR A 316 -8.15 -32.75 2.36
C TYR A 316 -9.11 -32.45 3.51
N ARG A 317 -9.56 -33.48 4.22
CA ARG A 317 -10.45 -33.34 5.37
C ARG A 317 -9.77 -32.65 6.57
N TRP A 318 -8.49 -32.94 6.79
CA TRP A 318 -7.67 -32.24 7.77
C TRP A 318 -7.52 -30.73 7.45
N ILE A 319 -7.21 -30.40 6.19
CA ILE A 319 -7.13 -29.01 5.73
C ILE A 319 -8.48 -28.31 5.89
N GLU A 320 -9.58 -28.98 5.59
CA GLU A 320 -10.94 -28.44 5.74
C GLU A 320 -11.26 -28.12 7.20
N ILE A 321 -10.96 -29.02 8.14
CA ILE A 321 -11.15 -28.79 9.59
C ILE A 321 -10.33 -27.58 10.05
N ILE A 322 -9.05 -27.51 9.68
CA ILE A 322 -8.18 -26.39 10.06
C ILE A 322 -8.70 -25.08 9.45
N GLN A 323 -9.06 -25.06 8.17
CA GLN A 323 -9.58 -23.87 7.51
C GLN A 323 -10.90 -23.42 8.12
N PHE A 324 -11.81 -24.34 8.39
CA PHE A 324 -13.10 -24.06 9.01
C PHE A 324 -12.92 -23.43 10.40
N GLU A 325 -12.07 -23.99 11.25
CA GLU A 325 -11.83 -23.46 12.59
C GLU A 325 -11.03 -22.15 12.58
N THR A 326 -10.13 -21.96 11.60
CA THR A 326 -9.40 -20.70 11.42
C THR A 326 -10.30 -19.55 10.96
N THR A 327 -11.35 -19.85 10.18
CA THR A 327 -12.31 -18.84 9.68
C THR A 327 -13.36 -18.40 10.72
N ARG A 328 -13.44 -19.07 11.88
CA ARG A 328 -14.38 -18.69 12.95
C ARG A 328 -13.91 -17.44 13.70
N PRO A 329 -14.85 -16.63 14.25
CA PRO A 329 -14.49 -15.48 15.08
C PRO A 329 -13.66 -15.93 16.30
N GLY A 330 -12.40 -15.48 16.35
CA GLY A 330 -11.42 -15.83 17.41
C GLY A 330 -10.33 -16.84 17.02
N GLY A 331 -10.40 -17.47 15.83
CA GLY A 331 -9.36 -18.36 15.30
C GLY A 331 -8.94 -19.54 16.20
N ILE A 332 -7.78 -20.14 15.88
CA ILE A 332 -7.13 -21.24 16.65
C ILE A 332 -6.23 -20.68 17.78
N GLY A 333 -6.54 -19.51 18.31
CA GLY A 333 -5.68 -18.83 19.30
C GLY A 333 -5.80 -19.37 20.73
N ASP A 334 -6.92 -20.02 21.06
CA ASP A 334 -7.18 -20.51 22.43
C ASP A 334 -6.61 -21.92 22.61
N SER A 335 -5.78 -22.12 23.65
CA SER A 335 -5.18 -23.43 24.00
C SER A 335 -6.23 -24.55 24.15
N LYS A 336 -7.43 -24.24 24.66
CA LYS A 336 -8.54 -25.20 24.76
C LYS A 336 -9.10 -25.61 23.39
N ARG A 337 -9.16 -24.68 22.43
CA ARG A 337 -9.65 -24.94 21.08
C ARG A 337 -8.64 -25.75 20.27
N GLN A 338 -7.34 -25.48 20.47
CA GLN A 338 -6.27 -26.30 19.88
C GLN A 338 -6.38 -27.76 20.31
N GLU A 339 -6.68 -28.01 21.59
CA GLU A 339 -6.91 -29.36 22.11
C GLU A 339 -8.16 -30.01 21.51
N GLU A 340 -9.26 -29.27 21.38
CA GLU A 340 -10.52 -29.77 20.78
C GLU A 340 -10.34 -30.14 19.30
N VAL A 341 -9.68 -29.27 18.52
CA VAL A 341 -9.39 -29.51 17.11
C VAL A 341 -8.41 -30.68 16.94
N ALA A 342 -7.37 -30.76 17.78
CA ALA A 342 -6.43 -31.88 17.75
C ALA A 342 -7.12 -33.20 18.09
N LYS A 343 -8.07 -33.20 19.03
CA LYS A 343 -8.88 -34.37 19.37
C LYS A 343 -9.77 -34.79 18.19
N GLN A 344 -10.45 -33.84 17.55
CA GLN A 344 -11.30 -34.11 16.38
C GLN A 344 -10.48 -34.71 15.22
N VAL A 345 -9.30 -34.16 14.92
CA VAL A 345 -8.41 -34.69 13.88
C VAL A 345 -7.93 -36.10 14.23
N ARG A 346 -7.54 -36.35 15.48
CA ARG A 346 -7.13 -37.69 15.94
C ARG A 346 -8.25 -38.72 15.78
N GLU A 347 -9.46 -38.37 16.18
CA GLU A 347 -10.63 -39.26 16.07
C GLU A 347 -10.94 -39.60 14.62
N GLU A 348 -10.89 -38.62 13.70
CA GLU A 348 -11.14 -38.85 12.28
C GLU A 348 -10.05 -39.70 11.60
N PHE A 349 -8.79 -39.49 11.96
CA PHE A 349 -7.67 -40.29 11.44
C PHE A 349 -7.71 -41.72 11.99
N MET A 350 -8.00 -41.89 13.29
CA MET A 350 -8.17 -43.19 13.93
C MET A 350 -9.35 -43.98 13.35
N ALA A 351 -10.48 -43.31 13.05
CA ALA A 351 -11.63 -43.93 12.41
C ALA A 351 -11.30 -44.54 11.03
N LYS A 352 -10.26 -44.02 10.37
CA LYS A 352 -9.74 -44.56 9.11
C LYS A 352 -8.48 -45.39 9.28
N GLY A 353 -8.11 -45.77 10.50
CA GLY A 353 -6.97 -46.63 10.81
C GLY A 353 -5.63 -45.98 10.51
N VAL A 354 -5.48 -44.68 10.77
CA VAL A 354 -4.22 -43.95 10.74
C VAL A 354 -4.01 -43.28 12.09
N ASP A 355 -2.87 -43.51 12.72
CA ASP A 355 -2.48 -42.77 13.92
C ASP A 355 -1.81 -41.46 13.48
N PHE A 356 -2.50 -40.34 13.70
CA PHE A 356 -2.05 -39.01 13.26
C PHE A 356 -0.72 -38.64 13.91
N ASP A 357 -0.58 -38.82 15.23
CA ASP A 357 0.60 -38.37 15.96
C ASP A 357 1.82 -39.22 15.56
N LYS A 358 1.62 -40.53 15.38
CA LYS A 358 2.67 -41.43 14.93
C LYS A 358 3.10 -41.14 13.49
N LEU A 359 2.14 -40.95 12.57
CA LEU A 359 2.45 -40.63 11.18
C LEU A 359 3.15 -39.27 11.05
N TRP A 360 2.73 -38.30 11.85
CA TRP A 360 3.36 -36.98 11.89
C TRP A 360 4.79 -37.05 12.44
N ALA A 361 5.00 -37.77 13.54
CA ALA A 361 6.33 -37.98 14.12
C ALA A 361 7.27 -38.70 13.14
N ASP A 362 6.79 -39.74 12.46
CA ASP A 362 7.57 -40.54 11.49
C ASP A 362 7.94 -39.74 10.22
N THR A 363 7.17 -38.71 9.86
CA THR A 363 7.34 -37.96 8.59
C THR A 363 7.94 -36.57 8.76
N VAL A 364 7.63 -35.89 9.87
CA VAL A 364 7.98 -34.49 10.13
C VAL A 364 9.03 -34.35 11.24
N GLY A 365 9.12 -35.32 12.17
CA GLY A 365 10.14 -35.34 13.22
C GLY A 365 9.92 -34.33 14.37
N THR A 366 8.71 -33.78 14.51
CA THR A 366 8.31 -32.86 15.59
C THR A 366 7.08 -33.38 16.35
N ASP A 367 6.87 -32.90 17.59
CA ASP A 367 5.74 -33.26 18.45
C ASP A 367 4.41 -32.68 17.93
N GLY A 368 3.85 -33.29 16.89
CA GLY A 368 2.44 -33.20 16.48
C GLY A 368 1.84 -31.78 16.33
N LEU A 369 0.52 -31.69 16.53
CA LEU A 369 -0.28 -30.46 16.41
C LEU A 369 0.05 -29.38 17.46
N TYR A 370 0.79 -29.72 18.52
CA TYR A 370 1.13 -28.80 19.60
C TYR A 370 2.29 -27.85 19.24
N GLY A 371 2.96 -28.07 18.11
CA GLY A 371 4.03 -27.22 17.58
C GLY A 371 3.65 -26.37 16.35
N MET A 372 2.36 -26.30 15.97
CA MET A 372 1.88 -25.56 14.78
C MET A 372 1.62 -24.08 15.02
#